data_AF-A0A529L760-F1
#
_entry.id   AF-A0A529L760-F1
#
_cell.length_a   1.000
_cell.length_b   1.000
_cell.length_c   1.000
_cell.angle_alpha   90.00
_cell.angle_beta   90.00
_cell.angle_gamma   90.00
#
_symmetry.space_group_name_H-M   'P 1'
#
loop_
_entity.id
_entity.type
_entity.pdbx_description
1 polymer ?
#
loop_
_entity_poly.entity_id
_entity_poly.type
_entity_poly.pdbx_seq_one_letter_code
_entity_poly.pdbx_strand_id
1 'polypeptide(L)' 'MSDWVEACAAGDIDEEDVMRFDHAGRTYAIYRSPDDEYFATDGLCSHE' A
#
# COMPACT_ATOMS: atom_id res chain seq x y z
N MET A 1 5.66 17.20 -11.03
CA MET A 1 6.78 16.54 -10.34
C MET A 1 6.18 15.36 -9.61
N SER A 2 6.76 14.17 -9.74
CA SER A 2 6.28 13.01 -9.00
C SER A 2 6.87 13.11 -7.59
N ASP A 3 6.03 13.49 -6.63
CA ASP A 3 6.40 13.50 -5.21
C ASP A 3 6.32 12.07 -4.70
N TRP A 4 7.49 11.45 -4.49
CA TRP A 4 7.59 10.12 -3.88
C TRP A 4 7.50 10.25 -2.36
N VAL A 5 6.71 9.37 -1.74
CA VAL A 5 6.51 9.32 -0.29
C VAL A 5 7.02 7.98 0.21
N GLU A 6 7.82 8.01 1.28
CA GLU A 6 8.24 6.80 1.98
C GLU A 6 7.05 6.19 2.74
N ALA A 7 6.72 4.93 2.47
CA ALA A 7 5.57 4.25 3.05
C ALA A 7 5.94 3.31 4.19
N CYS A 8 6.73 2.27 3.91
CA CYS A 8 7.20 1.28 4.87
C CYS A 8 8.48 0.59 4.37
N ALA A 9 9.10 -0.24 5.19
CA ALA A 9 10.16 -1.13 4.75
C ALA A 9 9.58 -2.32 3.97
N ALA A 10 10.36 -2.90 3.06
CA ALA A 10 9.95 -4.07 2.27
C ALA A 10 9.64 -5.31 3.15
N GLY A 11 10.26 -5.41 4.33
CA GLY A 11 10.00 -6.48 5.29
C GLY A 11 8.80 -6.26 6.21
N ASP A 12 8.10 -5.12 6.09
CA ASP A 12 6.92 -4.84 6.89
C ASP A 12 5.64 -5.46 6.26
N ILE A 13 5.71 -5.91 5.00
CA ILE A 13 4.62 -6.57 4.28
C ILE A 13 5.09 -7.94 3.82
N ASP A 14 4.47 -8.97 4.38
CA ASP A 14 4.73 -10.35 3.98
C ASP A 14 4.15 -10.64 2.57
N GLU A 15 4.64 -11.71 1.94
CA GLU A 15 4.10 -12.17 0.65
C GLU A 15 2.61 -12.51 0.80
N GLU A 16 1.79 -12.05 -0.15
CA GLU A 16 0.33 -12.16 -0.10
C GLU A 16 -0.35 -11.41 1.06
N ASP A 17 0.31 -10.40 1.63
CA ASP A 17 -0.25 -9.56 2.69
C ASP A 17 -0.53 -8.11 2.23
N VAL A 18 -1.29 -7.38 3.05
CA VAL A 18 -1.69 -5.99 2.83
C VAL A 18 -1.52 -5.15 4.08
N MET A 19 -0.94 -3.96 3.90
CA MET A 19 -0.79 -2.93 4.92
C MET A 19 -1.61 -1.69 4.59
N ARG A 20 -2.20 -1.10 5.63
CA ARG A 20 -2.82 0.24 5.56
C ARG A 20 -1.74 1.32 5.66
N PHE A 21 -1.77 2.28 4.74
CA PHE A 21 -0.93 3.46 4.75
C PHE A 21 -1.77 4.75 4.73
N ASP A 22 -1.57 5.64 5.69
CA ASP A 22 -2.27 6.93 5.75
C ASP A 22 -1.29 8.08 5.45
N HIS A 23 -1.62 8.91 4.45
CA HIS A 23 -0.81 10.06 4.08
C HIS A 23 -1.68 11.24 3.64
N ALA A 24 -1.36 12.44 4.14
CA ALA A 24 -2.07 13.69 3.82
C ALA A 24 -3.60 13.59 3.95
N GLY A 25 -4.09 12.82 4.93
CA GLY A 25 -5.53 12.63 5.16
C GLY A 25 -6.22 11.65 4.21
N ARG A 26 -5.47 10.90 3.40
CA ARG A 26 -5.98 9.81 2.55
C ARG A 26 -5.44 8.46 3.02
N THR A 27 -6.24 7.42 2.84
CA THR A 27 -5.89 6.04 3.18
C THR A 27 -5.61 5.26 1.90
N TYR A 28 -4.53 4.50 1.91
CA TYR A 28 -4.06 3.65 0.83
C TYR A 28 -3.90 2.22 1.34
N ALA A 29 -4.06 1.26 0.44
CA ALA A 29 -3.71 -0.13 0.67
C ALA A 29 -2.43 -0.43 -0.12
N ILE A 30 -1.40 -0.91 0.58
CA ILE A 30 -0.15 -1.36 -0.02
C ILE A 30 -0.09 -2.87 0.15
N TYR A 31 0.12 -3.61 -0.92
CA TYR A 31 0.15 -5.08 -0.88
C TYR A 31 1.27 -5.64 -1.72
N ARG A 32 1.71 -6.84 -1.33
CA ARG A 32 2.78 -7.59 -1.99
C ARG A 32 2.20 -8.83 -2.67
N SER A 33 2.44 -8.98 -3.95
CA SER A 33 1.97 -10.14 -4.72
C SER A 33 2.80 -11.40 -4.40
N PRO A 34 2.32 -12.60 -4.79
CA PRO A 34 3.11 -13.83 -4.76
C PRO A 34 4.39 -13.77 -5.63
N ASP A 35 4.45 -12.85 -6.58
CA ASP A 35 5.57 -12.66 -7.50
C ASP A 35 6.60 -11.64 -6.97
N ASP A 36 6.52 -11.29 -5.67
CA ASP A 36 7.37 -10.29 -5.00
C ASP A 36 7.26 -8.85 -5.56
N GLU A 37 6.08 -8.50 -6.08
CA GLU A 37 5.79 -7.16 -6.61
C GLU A 37 4.94 -6.33 -5.64
N TYR A 38 5.19 -5.02 -5.57
CA TYR A 38 4.50 -4.10 -4.66
C TYR A 38 3.52 -3.22 -5.42
N PHE A 39 2.32 -3.11 -4.88
CA PHE A 39 1.25 -2.31 -5.45
C PHE A 39 0.63 -1.41 -4.40
N ALA A 40 0.07 -0.28 -4.85
CA ALA A 40 -0.65 0.64 -4.00
C ALA A 40 -1.97 1.05 -4.66
N THR A 41 -3.08 0.92 -3.93
CA THR A 41 -4.42 1.35 -4.35
C THR A 41 -5.04 2.27 -3.30
N ASP A 42 -6.21 2.84 -3.61
CA ASP A 42 -7.03 3.49 -2.59
C ASP A 42 -7.43 2.46 -1.52
N GLY A 43 -7.37 2.86 -0.24
CA GLY A 43 -7.59 1.96 0.90
C GLY A 43 -9.06 1.76 1.25
N LEU A 44 -9.98 2.41 0.52
CA LEU A 44 -11.41 2.33 0.75
C LEU A 44 -12.09 1.67 -0.44
N CYS A 45 -12.77 0.55 -0.18
CA CYS A 45 -13.66 -0.04 -1.16
C CYS A 45 -14.88 0.87 -1.37
N SER A 46 -15.33 1.03 -2.60
CA SER A 46 -16.57 1.75 -2.92
C SER A 46 -17.83 0.89 -2.76
N HIS A 47 -17.68 -0.36 -2.34
CA HIS A 47 -18.77 -1.28 -2.09
C HIS A 47 -19.11 -1.18 -0.59
N GLU A 48 -20.27 -0.64 -0.29
CA GLU A 48 -20.83 -0.64 1.08
C GLU A 48 -21.26 -2.05 1.51
#